data_AF-A0A915Y2S2-F1
#
_entry.id   AF-A0A915Y2S2-F1
#
_cell.length_a   1.000
_cell.length_b   1.000
_cell.length_c   1.000
_cell.angle_alpha   90.00
_cell.angle_beta   90.00
_cell.angle_gamma   90.00
#
_symmetry.space_group_name_H-M   'P 1'
#
loop_
_entity.id
_entity.type
_entity.pdbx_description
1 polymer ?
#
loop_
_entity_poly.entity_id
_entity_poly.type
_entity_poly.pdbx_seq_one_letter_code
_entity_poly.pdbx_strand_id
1 'polypeptide(L)'
;MKDAVKIRAYRILKPLRRFYTVDDEHFPAYGRDVELVSEDELIGVYENVPGSQDNAIIVSAYGIYTYQSSVWMFVPYTDILEVSIPEDDKHVADRIELHLTNKRKLTVLVVGGDAKFRDVYEVLRFFDRVIARKRLSTMADE
;
A
#
# COMPACT_ATOMS: atom_id res chain seq x y z
N MET A 1 14.31 6.36 -5.34
CA MET A 1 12.91 5.85 -5.38
C MET A 1 12.11 6.38 -4.20
N LYS A 2 12.61 6.15 -2.97
CA LYS A 2 12.23 6.75 -1.69
C LYS A 2 11.47 8.09 -1.72
N ASP A 3 12.09 9.19 -2.13
CA ASP A 3 11.46 10.52 -2.07
C ASP A 3 10.18 10.62 -2.91
N ALA A 4 10.14 9.91 -4.04
CA ALA A 4 8.95 9.90 -4.88
C ALA A 4 7.80 9.11 -4.25
N VAL A 5 8.09 8.03 -3.50
CA VAL A 5 7.07 7.29 -2.77
C VAL A 5 6.50 8.14 -1.64
N LYS A 6 7.37 8.81 -0.85
CA LYS A 6 6.95 9.74 0.20
C LYS A 6 6.05 10.86 -0.34
N ILE A 7 6.46 11.54 -1.41
CA ILE A 7 5.66 12.61 -2.03
C ILE A 7 4.31 12.07 -2.52
N ARG A 8 4.27 10.87 -3.10
CA ARG A 8 3.02 10.25 -3.56
C ARG A 8 2.11 9.87 -2.40
N ALA A 9 2.64 9.24 -1.36
CA ALA A 9 1.88 8.92 -0.15
C ALA A 9 1.31 10.18 0.49
N TYR A 10 2.12 11.24 0.61
CA TYR A 10 1.66 12.53 1.12
C TYR A 10 0.56 13.16 0.25
N ARG A 11 0.63 13.08 -1.07
CA ARG A 11 -0.36 13.70 -1.97
C ARG A 11 -1.64 12.87 -2.15
N ILE A 12 -1.53 11.55 -2.08
CA ILE A 12 -2.60 10.62 -2.45
C ILE A 12 -3.23 9.98 -1.21
N LEU A 13 -2.40 9.48 -0.29
CA LEU A 13 -2.87 8.72 0.88
C LEU A 13 -3.14 9.60 2.10
N LYS A 14 -2.34 10.65 2.35
CA LYS A 14 -2.55 11.56 3.50
C LYS A 14 -3.97 12.14 3.63
N PRO A 15 -4.69 12.45 2.54
CA PRO A 15 -6.08 12.92 2.65
C PRO A 15 -7.08 11.83 3.12
N LEU A 16 -6.69 10.55 3.14
CA LEU A 16 -7.55 9.48 3.61
C LEU A 16 -7.62 9.51 5.13
N ARG A 17 -8.84 9.41 5.68
CA ARG A 17 -9.10 9.52 7.12
C ARG A 17 -8.40 8.42 7.94
N ARG A 18 -8.09 7.29 7.31
CA ARG A 18 -7.48 6.11 7.95
C ARG A 18 -6.00 5.96 7.63
N PHE A 19 -5.39 6.94 6.96
CA PHE A 19 -3.96 6.93 6.70
C PHE A 19 -3.22 7.83 7.67
N TYR A 20 -2.28 7.25 8.41
CA TYR A 20 -1.43 7.95 9.37
C TYR A 20 0.01 7.91 8.88
N THR A 21 0.67 9.07 8.81
CA THR A 21 2.11 9.15 8.54
C THR A 21 2.90 8.88 9.81
N VAL A 22 4.15 8.44 9.68
CA VAL A 22 5.03 8.13 10.83
C VAL A 22 5.15 9.29 11.84
N ASP A 23 5.03 10.53 11.36
CA ASP A 23 5.09 11.76 12.16
C ASP A 23 3.75 12.15 12.81
N ASP A 24 2.66 11.42 12.55
CA ASP A 24 1.37 11.70 13.17
C ASP A 24 1.36 11.28 14.64
N GLU A 25 0.77 12.13 15.49
CA GLU A 25 0.56 11.85 16.91
C GLU A 25 -0.21 10.53 17.15
N HIS A 26 -1.16 10.23 16.27
CA HIS A 26 -2.01 9.04 16.35
C HIS A 26 -1.48 7.85 15.53
N PHE A 27 -0.20 7.87 15.13
CA PHE A 27 0.39 6.75 14.40
C PHE A 27 0.38 5.47 15.25
N PRO A 28 -0.15 4.34 14.72
CA PRO A 28 -0.36 3.12 15.49
C PRO A 28 0.96 2.52 15.99
N ALA A 29 0.98 2.03 17.23
CA ALA A 29 2.17 1.46 17.86
C ALA A 29 2.72 0.25 17.07
N TYR A 30 1.85 -0.67 16.64
CA TYR A 30 2.24 -1.85 15.86
C TYR A 30 2.95 -1.49 14.54
N GLY A 31 2.68 -0.30 13.99
CA GLY A 31 3.33 0.16 12.76
C GLY A 31 4.81 0.45 12.96
N ARG A 32 5.23 0.75 14.20
CA ARG A 32 6.64 0.95 14.58
C ARG A 32 7.34 -0.36 14.93
N ASP A 33 6.57 -1.37 15.35
CA ASP A 33 7.08 -2.67 15.77
C ASP A 33 7.32 -3.64 14.58
N VAL A 34 6.97 -3.23 13.35
CA VAL A 34 7.20 -4.06 12.17
C VAL A 34 8.71 -4.20 11.92
N GLU A 35 9.17 -5.45 11.77
CA GLU A 35 10.56 -5.73 11.40
C GLU A 35 10.77 -5.36 9.93
N LEU A 36 11.47 -4.25 9.71
CA LEU A 36 11.75 -3.75 8.38
C LEU A 36 12.84 -4.58 7.70
N VAL A 37 12.65 -4.85 6.42
CA VAL A 37 13.67 -5.50 5.60
C VAL A 37 14.72 -4.46 5.21
N SER A 38 15.99 -4.66 5.59
CA SER A 38 17.12 -3.77 5.22
C SER A 38 16.98 -2.32 5.74
N GLU A 39 17.61 -1.35 5.09
CA GLU A 39 17.50 0.10 5.34
C GLU A 39 16.17 0.71 4.86
N ASP A 40 15.07 -0.05 4.92
CA ASP A 40 13.75 0.45 4.54
C ASP A 40 13.29 1.56 5.50
N GLU A 41 12.44 2.45 5.00
CA GLU A 41 11.91 3.55 5.81
C GLU A 41 10.39 3.55 5.75
N LEU A 42 9.78 3.52 6.94
CA LEU A 42 8.35 3.67 7.12
C LEU A 42 7.88 5.06 6.67
N ILE A 43 6.78 5.08 5.92
CA ILE A 43 6.14 6.32 5.46
C ILE A 43 4.81 6.53 6.18
N GLY A 44 3.99 5.49 6.27
CA GLY A 44 2.68 5.58 6.89
C GLY A 44 1.96 4.24 6.96
N VAL A 45 0.80 4.24 7.61
CA VAL A 45 -0.08 3.08 7.76
C VAL A 45 -1.50 3.46 7.38
N TYR A 46 -2.14 2.62 6.55
CA TYR A 46 -3.57 2.66 6.33
C TYR A 46 -4.25 1.59 7.21
N GLU A 47 -5.19 2.02 8.05
CA GLU A 47 -5.93 1.12 8.95
C GLU A 47 -7.33 0.79 8.40
N ASN A 48 -7.59 -0.49 8.20
CA ASN A 48 -8.95 -0.96 7.90
C ASN A 48 -9.87 -0.88 9.13
N VAL A 49 -9.33 -1.21 10.30
CA VAL A 49 -9.99 -1.08 11.60
C VAL A 49 -9.09 -0.24 12.51
N PRO A 50 -9.59 0.85 13.12
CA PRO A 50 -8.75 1.75 13.91
C PRO A 50 -8.07 1.05 15.07
N GLY A 51 -6.76 1.24 15.19
CA GLY A 51 -5.95 0.62 16.24
C GLY A 51 -5.74 -0.89 16.07
N SER A 52 -6.15 -1.47 14.94
CA SER A 52 -5.93 -2.89 14.63
C SER A 52 -4.97 -3.03 13.45
N GLN A 53 -4.01 -3.94 13.61
CA GLN A 53 -3.11 -4.36 12.54
C GLN A 53 -3.78 -5.28 11.52
N ASP A 54 -4.98 -5.81 11.80
CA ASP A 54 -5.65 -6.75 10.91
C ASP A 54 -5.94 -6.12 9.55
N ASN A 55 -5.32 -6.69 8.51
CA ASN A 55 -5.35 -6.18 7.14
C ASN A 55 -4.82 -4.74 7.00
N ALA A 56 -4.09 -4.21 7.97
CA ALA A 56 -3.45 -2.91 7.82
C ALA A 56 -2.41 -2.95 6.69
N ILE A 57 -2.24 -1.81 6.03
CA ILE A 57 -1.29 -1.65 4.93
C ILE A 57 -0.24 -0.65 5.40
N ILE A 58 0.96 -1.15 5.69
CA ILE A 58 2.10 -0.30 5.97
C ILE A 58 2.77 0.05 4.65
N VAL A 59 2.98 1.34 4.43
CA VAL A 59 3.66 1.91 3.27
C VAL A 59 5.08 2.27 3.69
N SER A 60 6.07 1.78 2.93
CA SER A 60 7.48 2.08 3.12
C SER A 60 8.13 2.64 1.86
N ALA A 61 9.41 2.98 1.93
CA ALA A 61 10.17 3.51 0.81
C ALA A 61 10.35 2.50 -0.34
N TYR A 62 10.41 1.20 -0.01
CA TYR A 62 10.72 0.14 -0.97
C TYR A 62 9.56 -0.82 -1.26
N GLY A 63 8.51 -0.83 -0.45
CA GLY A 63 7.38 -1.70 -0.67
C GLY A 63 6.21 -1.44 0.26
N ILE A 64 5.42 -2.48 0.47
CA ILE A 64 4.39 -2.49 1.49
C ILE A 64 4.58 -3.68 2.42
N TYR A 65 4.10 -3.53 3.65
CA TYR A 65 3.90 -4.63 4.56
C TYR A 65 2.39 -4.83 4.75
N THR A 66 1.94 -6.06 4.59
CA THR A 66 0.56 -6.45 4.86
C THR A 66 0.54 -7.45 6.00
N TYR A 67 -0.38 -7.28 6.94
CA TYR A 67 -0.57 -8.23 8.02
C TYR A 67 -1.57 -9.29 7.60
N GLN A 68 -1.12 -10.54 7.44
CA GLN A 68 -1.95 -11.68 7.09
C GLN A 68 -1.55 -12.88 7.93
N SER A 69 -2.53 -13.63 8.44
CA SER A 69 -2.28 -14.85 9.23
C SER A 69 -1.29 -14.64 10.39
N SER A 70 -1.44 -13.51 11.09
CA SER A 70 -0.62 -13.11 12.24
C SER A 70 0.85 -12.77 11.95
N VAL A 71 1.22 -12.60 10.67
CA VAL A 71 2.58 -12.22 10.27
C VAL A 71 2.58 -11.05 9.30
N TRP A 72 3.61 -10.21 9.40
CA TRP A 72 3.88 -9.19 8.41
C TRP A 72 4.54 -9.79 7.18
N MET A 73 3.95 -9.57 6.01
CA MET A 73 4.53 -9.95 4.73
C MET A 73 4.97 -8.70 3.99
N PHE A 74 6.24 -8.65 3.63
CA PHE A 74 6.80 -7.59 2.80
C PHE A 74 6.61 -7.90 1.32
N VAL A 75 6.12 -6.92 0.56
CA VAL A 75 6.07 -6.97 -0.91
C VAL A 75 6.83 -5.78 -1.47
N PRO A 76 7.99 -6.01 -2.11
CA PRO A 76 8.73 -4.96 -2.79
C PRO A 76 7.90 -4.35 -3.92
N TYR A 77 7.95 -3.03 -4.11
CA TYR A 77 7.33 -2.39 -5.28
C TYR A 77 7.91 -2.89 -6.60
N THR A 78 9.17 -3.36 -6.59
CA THR A 78 9.82 -3.97 -7.74
C THR A 78 9.19 -5.30 -8.15
N ASP A 79 8.50 -5.97 -7.24
CA ASP A 79 7.86 -7.26 -7.51
C ASP A 79 6.43 -7.10 -8.03
N ILE A 80 5.86 -5.89 -7.97
CA ILE A 80 4.52 -5.60 -8.48
C ILE A 80 4.62 -5.23 -9.97
N LEU A 81 3.95 -6.01 -10.82
CA LEU A 81 3.83 -5.75 -12.25
C LEU A 81 2.66 -4.81 -12.55
N GLU A 82 1.53 -5.06 -11.92
CA GLU A 82 0.25 -4.39 -12.18
C GLU A 82 -0.62 -4.42 -10.92
N VAL A 83 -1.52 -3.45 -10.81
CA VAL A 83 -2.57 -3.42 -9.79
C VAL A 83 -3.94 -3.27 -10.44
N SER A 84 -4.94 -3.94 -9.89
CA SER A 84 -6.31 -3.87 -10.39
C SER A 84 -7.34 -4.01 -9.29
N ILE A 85 -8.58 -3.62 -9.56
CA ILE A 85 -9.73 -4.03 -8.75
C ILE A 85 -10.28 -5.30 -9.38
N PRO A 86 -10.50 -6.41 -8.64
CA PRO A 86 -11.04 -7.62 -9.22
C PRO A 86 -12.45 -7.40 -9.79
N GLU A 87 -12.72 -7.99 -10.95
CA GLU A 87 -13.94 -7.76 -11.73
C GLU A 87 -15.18 -8.47 -11.17
N ASP A 88 -14.97 -9.36 -10.21
CA ASP A 88 -15.95 -10.36 -9.77
C ASP A 88 -17.09 -9.77 -8.93
N ASP A 89 -16.94 -8.55 -8.41
CA ASP A 89 -17.94 -7.91 -7.55
C ASP A 89 -18.22 -6.46 -7.98
N LYS A 90 -19.13 -6.32 -8.96
CA LYS A 90 -19.51 -5.01 -9.56
C LYS A 90 -20.13 -4.02 -8.57
N HIS A 91 -20.40 -4.42 -7.33
CA HIS A 91 -21.12 -3.61 -6.35
C HIS A 91 -20.27 -3.17 -5.16
N VAL A 92 -19.13 -3.80 -4.89
CA VAL A 92 -18.27 -3.44 -3.76
C VAL A 92 -16.80 -3.55 -4.13
N ALA A 93 -16.18 -2.42 -4.48
CA ALA A 93 -14.72 -2.35 -4.50
C ALA A 93 -14.23 -2.29 -3.05
N ASP A 94 -13.78 -3.43 -2.50
CA ASP A 94 -13.25 -3.56 -1.13
C ASP A 94 -11.81 -4.09 -1.10
N ARG A 95 -11.25 -4.39 -2.28
CA ARG A 95 -9.95 -5.05 -2.41
C ARG A 95 -9.23 -4.62 -3.68
N ILE A 96 -7.92 -4.72 -3.61
CA ILE A 96 -6.98 -4.47 -4.70
C ILE A 96 -6.19 -5.76 -4.92
N GLU A 97 -6.06 -6.18 -6.17
CA GLU A 97 -5.14 -7.25 -6.57
C GLU A 97 -3.81 -6.65 -6.99
N LEU A 98 -2.72 -7.13 -6.39
CA LEU A 98 -1.35 -6.88 -6.84
C LEU A 98 -0.91 -8.11 -7.66
N HIS A 99 -0.64 -7.91 -8.94
CA HIS A 99 -0.10 -8.95 -9.83
C HIS A 99 1.41 -8.91 -9.74
N LEU A 100 2.01 -9.98 -9.22
CA LEU A 100 3.44 -10.05 -8.94
C LEU A 100 4.24 -10.63 -10.12
N THR A 101 5.53 -10.31 -10.19
CA THR A 101 6.47 -10.79 -11.22
C THR A 101 6.56 -12.33 -11.31
N ASN A 102 6.33 -13.01 -10.19
CA ASN A 102 6.31 -14.47 -10.09
C ASN A 102 4.95 -15.10 -10.47
N LYS A 103 4.05 -14.35 -11.11
CA LYS A 103 2.68 -14.74 -11.50
C LYS A 103 1.74 -15.03 -10.33
N ARG A 104 2.16 -14.79 -9.08
CA ARG A 104 1.24 -14.83 -7.93
C ARG A 104 0.41 -13.55 -7.90
N LYS A 105 -0.76 -13.66 -7.30
CA LYS A 105 -1.58 -12.51 -6.92
C LYS A 105 -1.54 -12.34 -5.41
N LEU A 106 -1.44 -11.10 -4.95
CA LEU A 106 -1.69 -10.75 -3.57
C LEU A 106 -2.94 -9.87 -3.49
N THR A 107 -3.88 -10.25 -2.64
CA THR A 107 -5.07 -9.43 -2.36
C THR A 107 -4.79 -8.53 -1.16
N VAL A 108 -5.03 -7.23 -1.36
CA VAL A 108 -4.95 -6.21 -0.33
C VAL A 108 -6.35 -5.71 -0.05
N LEU A 109 -6.82 -5.86 1.19
CA LEU A 109 -8.13 -5.36 1.59
C LEU A 109 -8.07 -3.86 1.89
N VAL A 110 -9.04 -3.13 1.39
CA VAL A 110 -9.26 -1.71 1.65
C VAL A 110 -10.74 -1.53 1.99
N VAL A 111 -11.10 -2.00 3.18
CA VAL A 111 -12.46 -2.01 3.74
C VAL A 111 -12.71 -0.86 4.73
N GLY A 112 -11.65 -0.13 5.10
CA GLY A 112 -11.70 1.00 6.03
C GLY A 112 -12.46 2.21 5.51
N GLY A 113 -12.68 3.17 6.42
CA GLY A 113 -13.30 4.47 6.12
C GLY A 113 -14.82 4.43 5.93
N ASP A 114 -15.46 5.59 5.99
CA ASP A 114 -16.91 5.74 5.75
C ASP A 114 -17.24 5.81 4.24
N ALA A 115 -16.22 5.93 3.39
CA ALA A 115 -16.32 6.11 1.93
C ALA A 115 -15.46 5.07 1.18
N LYS A 116 -15.78 3.78 1.37
CA LYS A 116 -14.98 2.62 0.90
C LYS A 116 -14.43 2.72 -0.52
N PHE A 117 -15.24 3.14 -1.49
CA PHE A 117 -14.81 3.25 -2.89
C PHE A 117 -13.69 4.30 -3.09
N ARG A 118 -13.75 5.42 -2.36
CA ARG A 118 -12.74 6.48 -2.45
C ARG A 118 -11.40 5.97 -1.95
N ASP A 119 -11.39 5.31 -0.80
CA ASP A 119 -10.16 4.79 -0.19
C ASP A 119 -9.53 3.73 -1.10
N VAL A 120 -10.33 2.80 -1.63
CA VAL A 120 -9.86 1.79 -2.61
C VAL A 120 -9.27 2.47 -3.85
N TYR A 121 -9.95 3.46 -4.41
CA TYR A 121 -9.49 4.16 -5.60
C TYR A 121 -8.17 4.92 -5.36
N GLU A 122 -8.03 5.64 -4.24
CA GLU A 122 -6.81 6.39 -3.95
C GLU A 122 -5.64 5.45 -3.60
N VAL A 123 -5.89 4.33 -2.91
CA VAL A 123 -4.86 3.32 -2.65
C VAL A 123 -4.41 2.65 -3.96
N LEU A 124 -5.35 2.29 -4.85
CA LEU A 124 -5.04 1.77 -6.19
C LEU A 124 -4.20 2.79 -6.96
N ARG A 125 -4.64 4.04 -7.02
CA ARG A 125 -3.94 5.14 -7.71
C ARG A 125 -2.55 5.38 -7.15
N PHE A 126 -2.37 5.25 -5.84
CA PHE A 126 -1.05 5.33 -5.21
C PHE A 126 -0.13 4.23 -5.76
N PHE A 127 -0.58 2.97 -5.74
CA PHE A 127 0.21 1.86 -6.27
C PHE A 127 0.55 2.05 -7.75
N ASP A 128 -0.44 2.38 -8.59
CA ASP A 128 -0.25 2.66 -10.01
C ASP A 128 0.83 3.72 -10.23
N ARG A 129 0.80 4.82 -9.47
CA ARG A 129 1.80 5.88 -9.59
C ARG A 129 3.17 5.42 -9.12
N VAL A 130 3.25 4.62 -8.06
CA VAL A 130 4.51 4.05 -7.56
C VAL A 130 5.15 3.17 -8.63
N ILE A 131 4.42 2.22 -9.19
CA ILE A 131 4.93 1.23 -10.15
C ILE A 131 5.11 1.79 -11.57
N ALA A 132 4.34 2.79 -12.02
CA ALA A 132 4.48 3.37 -13.36
C ALA A 132 5.87 3.97 -13.62
N ARG A 133 6.56 4.44 -12.56
CA ARG A 133 7.94 4.91 -12.69
C ARG A 133 8.90 3.80 -13.12
N LYS A 134 8.67 2.56 -12.65
CA LYS A 134 9.47 1.39 -13.04
C LYS A 134 9.39 1.16 -14.54
N ARG A 135 8.17 1.21 -15.11
CA ARG A 135 7.93 0.99 -16.54
C ARG A 135 8.66 2.02 -17.42
N LEU A 136 8.71 3.28 -17.00
CA LEU A 136 9.42 4.34 -17.73
C LEU A 136 10.95 4.23 -17.62
N SER A 137 11.47 3.69 -16.52
CA SER A 137 12.92 3.48 -16.35
C SER A 137 13.41 2.27 -17.16
N THR A 138 12.60 1.21 -17.33
CA THR A 138 12.97 0.05 -18.14
C THR A 138 12.94 0.33 -19.65
N MET A 139 12.12 1.29 -20.11
CA MET A 139 12.05 1.68 -21.52
C MET A 139 13.10 2.70 -21.96
N ALA A 140 13.88 3.26 -21.04
CA ALA A 140 14.94 4.22 -21.34
C ALA A 140 16.34 3.57 -21.48
N ASP A 141 16.43 2.28 -21.14
CA ASP A 141 17.66 1.47 -21.18
C ASP A 141 17.67 0.44 -22.35
N GLU A 142 16.71 0.52 -23.27
CA GLU A 142 16.65 -0.22 -24.55
C GLU A 142 16.81 0.74 -25.75
#